data_AF-A0A2M7W4X8-F1
#
_entry.id   AF-A0A2M7W4X8-F1
#
_cell.length_a   1.000
_cell.length_b   1.000
_cell.length_c   1.000
_cell.angle_alpha   90.00
_cell.angle_beta   90.00
_cell.angle_gamma   90.00
#
_symmetry.space_group_name_H-M   'P 1'
#
loop_
_entity.id
_entity.type
_entity.pdbx_description
1 polymer ?
#
loop_
_entity_poly.entity_id
_entity_poly.type
_entity_poly.pdbx_seq_one_letter_code
_entity_poly.pdbx_strand_id
1 'polypeptide(L)'
;MNNNNFRLSNLFVSVITITLIFVLAIIYLSQTKAHKRDDTRITNIHLIESTLKLYNDKNNRYPDTSDNDCFGFDLGLMNFDPGEEKSFLKNLNAENLITNIPVDPYPKLQNIGKCNNFNQSKNYYSFAYQKFEPGKYGCDSDQGAFYVLGITNFETYDITPEKSPGFSCPELDFSKEFSWVTGKFEK
;
A
#
# COMPACT_ATOMS: atom_id res chain seq x y z
N MET A 1 -61.29 -16.05 3.01
CA MET A 1 -59.94 -15.83 2.44
C MET A 1 -59.07 -17.01 2.83
N ASN A 2 -58.47 -17.70 1.86
CA ASN A 2 -57.75 -18.95 2.08
C ASN A 2 -56.44 -18.73 2.87
N ASN A 3 -56.31 -19.38 4.03
CA ASN A 3 -55.10 -19.33 4.88
C ASN A 3 -53.80 -19.70 4.13
N ASN A 4 -53.90 -20.45 3.03
CA ASN A 4 -52.76 -20.84 2.22
C ASN A 4 -52.16 -19.66 1.42
N ASN A 5 -52.98 -18.73 0.93
CA ASN A 5 -52.49 -17.55 0.21
C ASN A 5 -51.78 -16.57 1.16
N PHE A 6 -52.26 -16.46 2.40
CA PHE A 6 -51.62 -15.67 3.46
C PHE A 6 -50.27 -16.26 3.89
N ARG A 7 -50.18 -17.60 4.03
CA ARG A 7 -48.94 -18.30 4.38
C ARG A 7 -47.87 -18.22 3.29
N LEU A 8 -48.25 -18.39 2.01
CA LEU A 8 -47.34 -18.23 0.88
C LEU A 8 -46.87 -16.77 0.73
N SER A 9 -47.80 -15.80 0.77
CA SER A 9 -47.45 -14.38 0.65
C SER A 9 -46.49 -13.92 1.74
N ASN A 10 -46.72 -14.31 3.01
CA ASN A 10 -45.84 -13.92 4.11
C ASN A 10 -44.46 -14.60 4.02
N LEU A 11 -44.39 -15.84 3.54
CA LEU A 11 -43.12 -16.52 3.33
C LEU A 11 -42.28 -15.82 2.24
N PHE A 12 -42.91 -15.44 1.12
CA PHE A 12 -42.23 -14.72 0.04
C PHE A 12 -41.67 -13.37 0.50
N VAL A 13 -42.48 -12.57 1.21
CA VAL A 13 -42.02 -11.28 1.75
C VAL A 13 -40.86 -11.46 2.73
N SER A 14 -40.92 -12.49 3.58
CA SER A 14 -39.86 -12.78 4.55
C SER A 14 -38.54 -13.16 3.86
N VAL A 15 -38.60 -14.03 2.84
CA VAL A 15 -37.40 -14.43 2.09
C VAL A 15 -36.77 -13.23 1.40
N ILE A 16 -37.56 -12.40 0.70
CA ILE A 16 -37.06 -11.20 0.01
C ILE A 16 -36.39 -10.25 1.03
N THR A 17 -37.02 -10.03 2.17
CA THR A 17 -36.49 -9.15 3.22
C THR A 17 -35.16 -9.69 3.77
N ILE A 18 -35.08 -10.99 4.05
CA ILE A 18 -33.86 -11.62 4.55
C ILE A 18 -32.74 -11.53 3.52
N THR A 19 -33.02 -11.82 2.24
CA THR A 19 -32.03 -11.71 1.17
C THR A 19 -31.50 -10.28 1.03
N LEU A 20 -32.38 -9.27 1.11
CA LEU A 20 -31.96 -7.87 1.06
C LEU A 20 -31.04 -7.51 2.23
N ILE A 21 -31.38 -7.93 3.45
CA ILE A 21 -30.54 -7.72 4.64
C ILE A 21 -29.17 -8.36 4.46
N PHE A 22 -29.10 -9.59 3.94
CA PHE A 22 -27.83 -10.28 3.70
C PHE A 22 -26.96 -9.55 2.67
N VAL A 23 -27.54 -9.06 1.57
CA VAL A 23 -26.80 -8.29 0.55
C VAL A 23 -26.21 -7.02 1.17
N LEU A 24 -27.01 -6.27 1.93
CA LEU A 24 -26.54 -5.05 2.61
C LEU A 24 -25.44 -5.37 3.64
N ALA A 25 -25.59 -6.44 4.40
CA ALA A 25 -24.59 -6.88 5.37
C ALA A 25 -23.25 -7.24 4.69
N ILE A 26 -23.28 -7.93 3.54
CA ILE A 26 -22.07 -8.28 2.78
C ILE A 26 -21.36 -7.01 2.30
N ILE A 27 -22.09 -6.04 1.74
CA ILE A 27 -21.52 -4.76 1.28
C ILE A 27 -20.89 -3.99 2.44
N TYR A 28 -21.58 -3.90 3.57
CA TYR A 28 -21.07 -3.24 4.77
C TYR A 28 -19.79 -3.89 5.30
N LEU A 29 -19.77 -5.23 5.38
CA LEU A 29 -18.60 -5.98 5.81
C LEU A 29 -17.42 -5.82 4.83
N SER A 30 -17.67 -5.74 3.52
CA SER A 30 -16.58 -5.54 2.56
C SER A 30 -15.93 -4.17 2.71
N GLN A 31 -16.74 -3.11 2.88
CA GLN A 31 -16.24 -1.75 3.12
C GLN A 31 -15.48 -1.66 4.45
N THR A 32 -16.02 -2.24 5.52
CA THR A 32 -15.35 -2.23 6.84
C THR A 32 -14.00 -2.93 6.78
N LYS A 33 -13.90 -4.06 6.06
CA LYS A 33 -12.63 -4.77 5.88
C LYS A 33 -11.63 -3.95 5.04
N ALA A 34 -12.10 -3.23 4.03
CA ALA A 34 -11.26 -2.37 3.20
C ALA A 34 -10.70 -1.19 4.01
N HIS A 35 -11.54 -0.53 4.82
CA HIS A 35 -11.11 0.54 5.72
C HIS A 35 -10.04 0.08 6.71
N LYS A 36 -10.25 -1.08 7.37
CA LYS A 36 -9.25 -1.66 8.27
C LYS A 36 -7.92 -1.97 7.59
N ARG A 37 -7.94 -2.38 6.32
CA ARG A 37 -6.72 -2.62 5.54
C ARG A 37 -6.00 -1.31 5.23
N ASP A 38 -6.73 -0.25 4.88
CA ASP A 38 -6.15 1.07 4.69
C ASP A 38 -5.51 1.63 5.98
N ASP A 39 -6.17 1.48 7.13
CA ASP A 39 -5.60 1.86 8.43
C ASP A 39 -4.33 1.06 8.77
N THR A 40 -4.34 -0.22 8.40
CA THR A 40 -3.16 -1.10 8.52
C THR A 40 -2.03 -0.61 7.61
N ARG A 41 -2.32 -0.16 6.38
CA ARG A 41 -1.32 0.42 5.47
C ARG A 41 -0.67 1.67 6.07
N ILE A 42 -1.46 2.58 6.63
CA ILE A 42 -0.94 3.78 7.32
C ILE A 42 -0.06 3.39 8.51
N THR A 43 -0.51 2.47 9.35
CA THR A 43 0.28 2.02 10.51
C THR A 43 1.62 1.41 10.06
N ASN A 44 1.57 0.58 9.02
CA ASN A 44 2.74 -0.10 8.48
C ASN A 44 3.72 0.87 7.79
N ILE A 45 3.23 1.89 7.06
CA ILE A 45 4.12 2.84 6.39
C ILE A 45 4.93 3.68 7.38
N HIS A 46 4.32 4.06 8.51
CA HIS A 46 5.00 4.75 9.61
C HIS A 46 6.04 3.87 10.31
N LEU A 47 5.75 2.57 10.45
CA LEU A 47 6.72 1.59 10.95
C LEU A 47 7.92 1.52 9.99
N ILE A 48 7.67 1.39 8.68
CA ILE A 48 8.72 1.35 7.66
C ILE A 48 9.55 2.64 7.67
N GLU A 49 8.93 3.82 7.72
CA GLU A 49 9.63 5.11 7.80
C GLU A 49 10.55 5.17 9.03
N SER A 50 10.04 4.74 10.19
CA SER A 50 10.82 4.70 11.43
C SER A 50 12.01 3.75 11.32
N THR A 51 11.83 2.58 10.70
CA THR A 51 12.91 1.63 10.46
C THR A 51 13.94 2.15 9.45
N LEU A 52 13.52 2.86 8.40
CA LEU A 52 14.43 3.52 7.45
C LEU A 52 15.28 4.58 8.15
N LYS A 53 14.68 5.36 9.07
CA LYS A 53 15.43 6.31 9.89
C LYS A 53 16.50 5.60 10.73
N LEU A 54 16.14 4.53 11.43
CA LEU A 54 17.10 3.74 12.23
C LEU A 54 18.23 3.16 11.36
N TYR A 55 17.91 2.71 10.14
CA TYR A 55 18.90 2.23 9.20
C TYR A 55 19.88 3.35 8.81
N ASN A 56 19.36 4.55 8.50
CA ASN A 56 20.19 5.70 8.18
C ASN A 56 21.06 6.15 9.35
N ASP A 57 20.51 6.20 10.56
CA ASP A 57 21.26 6.55 11.78
C ASP A 57 22.43 5.57 12.02
N LYS A 58 22.26 4.30 11.64
CA LYS A 58 23.29 3.26 11.76
C LYS A 58 24.34 3.31 10.64
N ASN A 59 23.91 3.55 9.40
CA ASN A 59 24.73 3.35 8.20
C ASN A 59 25.15 4.66 7.50
N ASN A 60 24.65 5.81 7.96
CA ASN A 60 24.78 7.12 7.31
C ASN A 60 24.33 7.12 5.83
N ARG A 61 23.37 6.25 5.51
CA ARG A 61 22.74 6.13 4.19
C ARG A 61 21.41 5.38 4.29
N TYR A 62 20.49 5.60 3.36
CA TYR A 62 19.31 4.75 3.22
C TYR A 62 19.62 3.48 2.44
N PRO A 63 18.82 2.40 2.62
CA PRO A 63 19.01 1.15 1.88
C PRO A 63 18.95 1.35 0.38
N ASP A 64 19.82 0.67 -0.37
CA ASP A 64 19.73 0.68 -1.82
C ASP A 64 18.53 -0.16 -2.28
N THR A 65 17.92 0.23 -3.40
CA THR A 65 16.87 -0.56 -4.04
C THR A 65 17.52 -1.71 -4.81
N SER A 66 17.78 -2.80 -4.10
CA SER A 66 18.42 -4.00 -4.66
C SER A 66 17.47 -4.85 -5.48
N ASP A 67 16.16 -4.71 -5.23
CA ASP A 67 15.11 -5.46 -5.87
C ASP A 67 14.20 -4.50 -6.63
N ASN A 68 14.35 -4.49 -7.95
CA ASN A 68 13.56 -3.65 -8.83
C ASN A 68 12.37 -4.48 -9.31
N ASP A 69 11.37 -4.56 -8.44
CA ASP A 69 10.10 -5.17 -8.78
C ASP A 69 9.49 -4.43 -9.96
N CYS A 70 9.34 -3.10 -9.87
CA CYS A 70 8.71 -2.28 -10.90
C CYS A 70 9.27 -0.87 -11.05
N PHE A 71 9.75 -0.54 -12.26
CA PHE A 71 10.17 0.82 -12.65
C PHE A 71 11.23 1.46 -11.73
N GLY A 72 12.01 0.63 -11.03
CA GLY A 72 13.00 1.05 -10.05
C GLY A 72 12.52 0.98 -8.61
N PHE A 73 11.23 0.72 -8.37
CA PHE A 73 10.66 0.56 -7.04
C PHE A 73 10.70 -0.89 -6.58
N ASP A 74 11.04 -1.05 -5.31
CA ASP A 74 10.85 -2.24 -4.51
C ASP A 74 9.43 -2.21 -3.93
N LEU A 75 8.66 -3.29 -4.03
CA LEU A 75 7.24 -3.32 -3.70
C LEU A 75 6.93 -4.23 -2.50
N GLY A 76 6.10 -3.72 -1.59
CA GLY A 76 5.63 -4.43 -0.39
C GLY A 76 4.65 -5.57 -0.65
N LEU A 77 4.99 -6.52 -1.52
CA LEU A 77 4.13 -7.61 -1.96
C LEU A 77 4.70 -8.97 -1.58
N MET A 78 3.83 -9.86 -1.09
CA MET A 78 4.25 -11.13 -0.51
C MET A 78 4.79 -12.15 -1.54
N ASN A 79 4.51 -11.97 -2.85
CA ASN A 79 4.70 -12.98 -3.88
C ASN A 79 4.96 -12.36 -5.27
N PHE A 80 5.72 -11.27 -5.37
CA PHE A 80 5.96 -10.65 -6.68
C PHE A 80 6.70 -11.60 -7.64
N ASP A 81 7.67 -12.39 -7.13
CA ASP A 81 8.37 -13.46 -7.86
C ASP A 81 8.40 -14.77 -7.05
N PRO A 82 7.51 -15.74 -7.32
CA PRO A 82 7.54 -17.04 -6.64
C PRO A 82 8.81 -17.83 -7.01
N GLY A 83 9.77 -17.91 -6.08
CA GLY A 83 10.99 -18.70 -6.23
C GLY A 83 12.30 -17.96 -5.93
N GLU A 84 12.26 -16.64 -5.75
CA GLU A 84 13.41 -15.84 -5.31
C GLU A 84 13.20 -15.33 -3.88
N GLU A 85 14.27 -15.23 -3.07
CA GLU A 85 14.25 -14.56 -1.75
C GLU A 85 14.19 -13.03 -1.90
N LYS A 86 13.23 -12.57 -2.68
CA LYS A 86 12.91 -11.18 -2.91
C LYS A 86 11.93 -10.75 -1.83
N SER A 87 12.44 -9.93 -0.93
CA SER A 87 11.69 -9.39 0.19
C SER A 87 11.80 -7.89 0.10
N PHE A 88 10.65 -7.24 0.05
CA PHE A 88 10.55 -5.78 0.16
C PHE A 88 11.51 -5.26 1.23
N LEU A 89 12.39 -4.33 0.88
CA LEU A 89 13.37 -3.73 1.78
C LEU A 89 14.24 -4.77 2.51
N LYS A 90 14.68 -5.84 1.83
CA LYS A 90 15.49 -6.95 2.39
C LYS A 90 16.63 -6.51 3.32
N ASN A 91 17.27 -5.39 3.00
CA ASN A 91 18.35 -4.79 3.79
C ASN A 91 17.94 -4.48 5.24
N LEU A 92 16.67 -4.11 5.49
CA LEU A 92 16.17 -3.84 6.85
C LEU A 92 16.07 -5.10 7.70
N ASN A 93 15.70 -6.23 7.08
CA ASN A 93 15.67 -7.54 7.72
C ASN A 93 17.09 -8.07 7.96
N ALA A 94 17.98 -7.93 6.97
CA ALA A 94 19.39 -8.34 7.09
C ALA A 94 20.12 -7.66 8.26
N GLU A 95 19.75 -6.41 8.58
CA GLU A 95 20.28 -5.65 9.72
C GLU A 95 19.57 -5.95 11.06
N ASN A 96 18.60 -6.87 11.08
CA ASN A 96 17.73 -7.20 12.22
C ASN A 96 16.98 -5.98 12.80
N LEU A 97 16.69 -4.96 11.98
CA LEU A 97 15.94 -3.78 12.41
C LEU A 97 14.43 -4.05 12.46
N ILE A 98 13.98 -5.06 11.71
CA ILE A 98 12.60 -5.50 11.67
C ILE A 98 12.55 -6.98 11.31
N THR A 99 11.85 -7.77 12.12
CA THR A 99 11.77 -9.23 11.94
C THR A 99 10.88 -9.63 10.77
N ASN A 100 9.77 -8.90 10.59
CA ASN A 100 8.81 -9.12 9.52
C ASN A 100 8.51 -7.78 8.87
N ILE A 101 9.03 -7.56 7.67
CA ILE A 101 8.73 -6.34 6.92
C ILE A 101 7.25 -6.39 6.53
N PRO A 102 6.47 -5.34 6.81
CA PRO A 102 5.07 -5.33 6.44
C PRO A 102 4.87 -5.44 4.94
N VAL A 103 3.98 -6.33 4.54
CA VAL A 103 3.45 -6.46 3.17
C VAL A 103 2.04 -5.91 3.11
N ASP A 104 1.55 -5.64 1.90
CA ASP A 104 0.18 -5.16 1.73
C ASP A 104 -0.85 -6.16 2.28
N PRO A 105 -1.83 -5.71 3.09
CA PRO A 105 -2.80 -6.60 3.72
C PRO A 105 -3.89 -7.11 2.77
N TYR A 106 -3.91 -6.74 1.48
CA TYR A 106 -4.89 -7.24 0.51
C TYR A 106 -4.50 -8.61 -0.04
N PRO A 107 -5.24 -9.68 0.26
CA PRO A 107 -4.83 -11.04 -0.10
C PRO A 107 -4.73 -11.28 -1.60
N LYS A 108 -5.50 -10.55 -2.43
CA LYS A 108 -5.52 -10.78 -3.89
C LYS A 108 -4.42 -10.03 -4.65
N LEU A 109 -3.68 -9.12 -4.01
CA LEU A 109 -2.53 -8.47 -4.65
C LEU A 109 -1.34 -9.42 -4.79
N GLN A 110 -1.37 -10.55 -4.09
CA GLN A 110 -0.32 -11.56 -4.03
C GLN A 110 -0.12 -12.37 -5.33
N ASN A 111 -0.88 -12.10 -6.40
CA ASN A 111 -0.74 -12.82 -7.68
C ASN A 111 -0.70 -11.89 -8.90
N ILE A 112 -0.50 -10.57 -8.70
CA ILE A 112 -0.67 -9.60 -9.80
C ILE A 112 0.58 -9.53 -10.70
N GLY A 113 1.74 -10.00 -10.25
CA GLY A 113 2.87 -10.50 -11.04
C GLY A 113 3.44 -9.64 -12.18
N LYS A 114 2.94 -8.44 -12.44
CA LYS A 114 3.41 -7.58 -13.55
C LYS A 114 3.21 -6.10 -13.23
N CYS A 115 4.29 -5.35 -13.45
CA CYS A 115 4.38 -3.89 -13.33
C CYS A 115 3.43 -3.09 -14.21
N ASN A 116 2.73 -3.76 -15.13
CA ASN A 116 1.86 -3.15 -16.13
C ASN A 116 0.79 -2.22 -15.54
N ASN A 117 0.57 -2.26 -14.23
CA ASN A 117 -0.45 -1.48 -13.52
C ASN A 117 0.07 -0.57 -12.39
N PHE A 118 1.40 -0.48 -12.17
CA PHE A 118 1.97 0.22 -11.01
C PHE A 118 1.48 1.67 -10.84
N ASN A 119 1.30 2.41 -11.94
CA ASN A 119 0.68 3.75 -11.95
C ASN A 119 -0.62 3.85 -12.76
N GLN A 120 -1.04 2.78 -13.45
CA GLN A 120 -2.14 2.85 -14.43
C GLN A 120 -3.46 2.24 -13.94
N SER A 121 -3.41 1.34 -12.95
CA SER A 121 -4.63 0.75 -12.39
C SER A 121 -4.84 1.29 -10.99
N LYS A 122 -5.97 1.97 -10.78
CA LYS A 122 -6.50 2.33 -9.45
C LYS A 122 -6.66 1.11 -8.51
N ASN A 123 -6.37 -0.11 -8.97
CA ASN A 123 -6.48 -1.34 -8.21
C ASN A 123 -5.15 -1.85 -7.62
N TYR A 124 -4.06 -1.08 -7.72
CA TYR A 124 -2.80 -1.43 -7.08
C TYR A 124 -2.63 -0.65 -5.79
N TYR A 125 -2.69 -1.35 -4.66
CA TYR A 125 -2.60 -0.79 -3.31
C TYR A 125 -1.37 -1.41 -2.65
N SER A 126 -0.17 -0.84 -2.80
CA SER A 126 1.04 -1.44 -2.24
C SER A 126 1.96 -0.37 -1.67
N PHE A 127 2.85 -0.80 -0.78
CA PHE A 127 4.04 -0.02 -0.44
C PHE A 127 4.99 -0.03 -1.63
N ALA A 128 5.65 1.10 -1.86
CA ALA A 128 6.70 1.24 -2.86
C ALA A 128 7.86 2.04 -2.26
N TYR A 129 9.07 1.56 -2.47
CA TYR A 129 10.30 2.19 -2.01
C TYR A 129 11.29 2.32 -3.16
N GLN A 130 11.88 3.49 -3.32
CA GLN A 130 13.03 3.67 -4.19
C GLN A 130 14.02 4.67 -3.61
N LYS A 131 15.31 4.31 -3.64
CA LYS A 131 16.41 5.25 -3.43
C LYS A 131 16.87 5.83 -4.77
N PHE A 132 17.11 7.13 -4.79
CA PHE A 132 17.57 7.89 -5.94
C PHE A 132 18.92 8.53 -5.65
N GLU A 133 19.78 8.57 -6.67
CA GLU A 133 21.06 9.26 -6.64
C GLU A 133 20.89 10.78 -6.42
N PRO A 134 21.92 11.48 -5.88
CA PRO A 134 21.89 12.94 -5.73
C PRO A 134 21.61 13.65 -7.07
N GLY A 135 20.85 14.75 -7.04
CA GLY A 135 20.55 15.52 -8.26
C GLY A 135 19.39 15.00 -9.10
N LYS A 136 18.86 13.79 -8.81
CA LYS A 136 17.82 13.17 -9.64
C LYS A 136 16.52 14.00 -9.61
N TYR A 137 15.88 14.14 -10.78
CA TYR A 137 14.66 14.96 -10.97
C TYR A 137 14.83 16.42 -10.54
N GLY A 138 16.07 16.93 -10.60
CA GLY A 138 16.42 18.28 -10.16
C GLY A 138 16.44 18.48 -8.65
N CYS A 139 16.32 17.42 -7.84
CA CYS A 139 16.49 17.53 -6.38
C CYS A 139 17.91 18.02 -6.04
N ASP A 140 18.06 18.72 -4.91
CA ASP A 140 19.33 19.30 -4.49
C ASP A 140 20.42 18.22 -4.29
N SER A 141 21.47 18.26 -5.11
CA SER A 141 22.57 17.30 -5.03
C SER A 141 23.42 17.44 -3.77
N ASP A 142 23.42 18.61 -3.15
CA ASP A 142 24.22 18.88 -1.94
C ASP A 142 23.65 18.16 -0.72
N GLN A 143 22.34 17.88 -0.74
CA GLN A 143 21.64 17.08 0.29
C GLN A 143 21.87 15.57 0.13
N GLY A 144 22.63 15.15 -0.89
CA GLY A 144 22.97 13.74 -1.11
C GLY A 144 21.84 12.95 -1.78
N ALA A 145 21.91 11.62 -1.66
CA ALA A 145 20.88 10.75 -2.18
C ALA A 145 19.60 10.92 -1.36
N PHE A 146 18.47 10.50 -1.90
CA PHE A 146 17.19 10.54 -1.21
C PHE A 146 16.40 9.27 -1.47
N TYR A 147 15.47 8.96 -0.58
CA TYR A 147 14.48 7.92 -0.84
C TYR A 147 13.10 8.51 -1.05
N VAL A 148 12.26 7.73 -1.73
CA VAL A 148 10.81 7.91 -1.79
C VAL A 148 10.17 6.64 -1.25
N LEU A 149 9.26 6.80 -0.30
CA LEU A 149 8.44 5.74 0.26
C LEU A 149 6.97 6.17 0.12
N GLY A 150 6.14 5.30 -0.44
CA GLY A 150 4.74 5.64 -0.65
C GLY A 150 3.79 4.45 -0.61
N ILE A 151 2.51 4.78 -0.50
CA ILE A 151 1.37 3.90 -0.74
C ILE A 151 0.76 4.32 -2.08
N THR A 152 0.74 3.41 -3.05
CA THR A 152 0.24 3.70 -4.40
C THR A 152 -1.23 4.12 -4.38
N ASN A 153 -2.08 3.37 -3.68
CA ASN A 153 -3.50 3.70 -3.54
C ASN A 153 -4.12 3.17 -2.23
N PHE A 154 -5.29 3.68 -1.87
CA PHE A 154 -6.17 3.16 -0.83
C PHE A 154 -7.45 2.56 -1.41
N GLU A 155 -8.04 1.59 -0.70
CA GLU A 155 -9.26 0.92 -1.16
C GLU A 155 -10.53 1.74 -0.90
N THR A 156 -10.54 2.57 0.14
CA THR A 156 -11.73 3.31 0.61
C THR A 156 -11.56 4.82 0.63
N TYR A 157 -10.34 5.32 0.51
CA TYR A 157 -10.05 6.73 0.65
C TYR A 157 -9.86 7.39 -0.72
N ASP A 158 -10.81 8.23 -1.13
CA ASP A 158 -10.64 9.13 -2.28
C ASP A 158 -9.67 10.28 -1.96
N ILE A 159 -9.49 10.58 -0.67
CA ILE A 159 -8.54 11.53 -0.08
C ILE A 159 -7.98 10.86 1.17
N THR A 160 -6.66 10.86 1.35
CA THR A 160 -6.00 10.10 2.41
C THR A 160 -6.51 10.45 3.82
N PRO A 161 -6.68 9.45 4.71
CA PRO A 161 -7.20 9.65 6.08
C PRO A 161 -6.28 10.52 6.92
N GLU A 162 -4.98 10.41 6.66
CA GLU A 162 -3.94 11.27 7.19
C GLU A 162 -3.37 12.09 6.03
N LYS A 163 -3.06 13.36 6.29
CA LYS A 163 -2.47 14.22 5.26
C LYS A 163 -1.09 13.66 4.88
N SER A 164 -0.95 13.18 3.65
CA SER A 164 0.33 12.76 3.09
C SER A 164 1.38 13.87 3.30
N PRO A 165 2.58 13.55 3.86
CA PRO A 165 3.65 14.53 4.00
C PRO A 165 4.02 15.19 2.66
N GLY A 166 3.96 14.39 1.59
CA GLY A 166 4.37 14.82 0.27
C GLY A 166 5.88 14.75 0.11
N PHE A 167 6.32 14.64 -1.14
CA PHE A 167 7.73 14.77 -1.50
C PHE A 167 7.83 15.19 -2.96
N SER A 168 8.64 16.21 -3.23
CA SER A 168 8.77 16.77 -4.57
C SER A 168 10.19 17.25 -4.84
N CYS A 169 10.68 16.94 -6.02
CA CYS A 169 11.81 17.60 -6.65
C CYS A 169 11.30 18.64 -7.67
N PRO A 170 12.13 19.61 -8.10
CA PRO A 170 11.76 20.59 -9.12
C PRO A 170 11.17 20.01 -10.42
N GLU A 171 11.66 18.85 -10.87
CA GLU A 171 11.19 18.22 -12.11
C GLU A 171 10.08 17.18 -11.89
N LEU A 172 9.86 16.71 -10.65
CA LEU A 172 8.90 15.66 -10.34
C LEU A 172 8.30 15.80 -8.93
N ASP A 173 6.98 15.85 -8.86
CA ASP A 173 6.22 15.82 -7.61
C ASP A 173 5.64 14.42 -7.39
N PHE A 174 6.24 13.66 -6.46
CA PHE A 174 5.81 12.30 -6.16
C PHE A 174 4.45 12.25 -5.47
N SER A 175 3.98 13.38 -4.91
CA SER A 175 2.64 13.47 -4.30
C SER A 175 1.52 13.30 -5.32
N LYS A 176 1.83 13.34 -6.62
CA LYS A 176 0.90 13.06 -7.72
C LYS A 176 0.91 11.60 -8.16
N GLU A 177 1.95 10.86 -7.80
CA GLU A 177 2.15 9.45 -8.20
C GLU A 177 1.62 8.48 -7.14
N PHE A 178 1.53 8.91 -5.89
CA PHE A 178 1.10 8.11 -4.76
C PHE A 178 -0.09 8.74 -4.05
N SER A 179 -0.94 7.90 -3.46
CA SER A 179 -1.97 8.40 -2.56
C SER A 179 -1.36 8.94 -1.28
N TRP A 180 -0.33 8.27 -0.75
CA TRP A 180 0.46 8.76 0.38
C TRP A 180 1.94 8.63 0.06
N VAL A 181 2.74 9.66 0.33
CA VAL A 181 4.18 9.64 0.07
C VAL A 181 4.95 10.47 1.07
N THR A 182 6.15 10.00 1.37
CA THR A 182 7.19 10.73 2.06
C THR A 182 8.53 10.48 1.38
N GLY A 183 9.50 11.35 1.66
CA GLY A 183 10.87 11.18 1.21
C GLY A 183 11.80 12.02 2.07
N LYS A 184 13.05 11.58 2.18
CA LYS A 184 14.10 12.31 2.89
C LYS A 184 15.43 12.15 2.19
N PHE A 185 16.21 13.22 2.27
CA PHE A 185 17.61 13.23 1.88
C PHE A 185 18.48 12.57 2.96
N GLU A 186 19.65 12.10 2.56
CA GLU A 186 20.64 11.48 3.46
C GLU A 186 21.39 12.52 4.32
N LYS A 187 21.45 13.79 3.90
CA LYS A 187 22.16 14.87 4.61
C LYS A 187 21.23 15.98 5.09
#